data_AF-A0A8X6YSG1-F1
#
_entry.id   AF-A0A8X6YSG1-F1
#
_cell.length_a   1.000
_cell.length_b   1.000
_cell.length_c   1.000
_cell.angle_alpha   90.00
_cell.angle_beta   90.00
_cell.angle_gamma   90.00
#
_symmetry.space_group_name_H-M   'P 1'
#
loop_
_entity.id
_entity.type
_entity.pdbx_description
1 polymer ?
#
loop_
_entity_poly.entity_id
_entity_poly.type
_entity_poly.pdbx_seq_one_letter_code
_entity_poly.pdbx_strand_id
1 'polypeptide(L)'
;MKKSDPRFPAFVLFRDEAKFSREGNFDVRNQHVWSDSNPHCTILYHQQKFFVNVWSGISGDNLVTPCILPYRLTSGTYRIFLEQVLPSLLQSVLERSAGFARWSPLTFSHLGS
;
A
#
# COMPACT_ATOMS: atom_id res chain seq x y z
N MET A 1 -34.69 16.81 -1.87
CA MET A 1 -33.24 16.61 -2.11
C MET A 1 -32.62 16.09 -0.81
N LYS A 2 -32.13 14.83 -0.75
CA LYS A 2 -31.47 14.32 0.47
C LYS A 2 -30.14 15.04 0.63
N LYS A 3 -29.94 15.72 1.76
CA LYS A 3 -28.64 16.32 2.12
C LYS A 3 -27.69 15.17 2.45
N SER A 4 -26.56 15.08 1.75
CA SER A 4 -25.46 14.19 2.08
C SER A 4 -24.77 14.68 3.35
N ASP A 5 -24.49 13.77 4.30
CA ASP A 5 -23.67 14.12 5.47
C ASP A 5 -22.25 14.49 4.98
N PRO A 6 -21.78 15.72 5.18
CA PRO A 6 -20.45 16.14 4.73
C PRO A 6 -19.31 15.35 5.41
N ARG A 7 -19.59 14.65 6.51
CA ARG A 7 -18.61 13.80 7.21
C ARG A 7 -18.53 12.39 6.65
N PHE A 8 -19.47 11.99 5.79
CA PHE A 8 -19.50 10.64 5.22
C PHE A 8 -18.15 10.19 4.61
N PRO A 9 -17.43 11.03 3.82
CA PRO A 9 -16.15 10.62 3.24
C PRO A 9 -15.07 10.25 4.26
N ALA A 10 -15.11 10.83 5.47
CA ALA A 10 -14.13 10.55 6.51
C ALA A 10 -14.25 9.12 7.08
N PHE A 11 -15.41 8.48 6.91
CA PHE A 11 -15.69 7.12 7.37
C PHE A 11 -15.58 6.07 6.25
N VAL A 12 -15.23 6.49 5.03
CA VAL A 12 -15.02 5.57 3.89
C VAL A 12 -13.57 5.12 3.89
N LEU A 13 -13.37 3.80 3.94
CA LEU A 13 -12.07 3.17 3.76
C LEU A 13 -11.82 2.89 2.27
N PHE A 14 -11.04 3.75 1.63
CA PHE A 14 -10.51 3.55 0.29
C PHE A 14 -9.35 2.56 0.33
N ARG A 15 -9.31 1.60 -0.60
CA ARG A 15 -8.35 0.49 -0.60
C ARG A 15 -7.96 0.15 -2.01
N ASP A 16 -6.71 -0.22 -2.20
CA ASP A 16 -6.22 -0.65 -3.51
C ASP A 16 -5.14 -1.73 -3.38
N GLU A 17 -4.96 -2.46 -4.47
CA GLU A 17 -3.94 -3.47 -4.64
C GLU A 17 -2.98 -3.08 -5.77
N ALA A 18 -1.70 -3.05 -5.46
CA ALA A 18 -0.64 -2.80 -6.42
C ALA A 18 0.24 -4.03 -6.59
N LYS A 19 0.54 -4.40 -7.84
CA LYS A 19 1.44 -5.49 -8.18
C LYS A 19 2.79 -4.93 -8.60
N PHE A 20 3.83 -5.32 -7.87
CA PHE A 20 5.21 -4.95 -8.16
C PHE A 20 5.99 -6.16 -8.68
N SER A 21 6.59 -6.06 -9.86
CA SER A 21 7.58 -7.03 -10.33
C SER A 21 8.99 -6.57 -10.02
N ARG A 22 9.89 -7.54 -9.82
CA ARG A 22 11.35 -7.28 -9.79
C ARG A 22 11.84 -6.80 -11.16
N GLU A 23 11.29 -7.38 -12.22
CA GLU A 23 11.46 -6.91 -13.58
C GLU A 23 10.66 -5.61 -13.69
N GLY A 24 11.29 -4.47 -14.00
CA GLY A 24 10.52 -3.34 -14.52
C GLY A 24 9.66 -3.80 -15.70
N ASN A 25 8.60 -3.07 -16.04
CA ASN A 25 7.94 -3.25 -17.33
C ASN A 25 8.89 -2.74 -18.43
N PHE A 26 9.99 -3.45 -18.64
CA PHE A 26 10.93 -3.19 -19.69
C PHE A 26 10.30 -3.72 -20.96
N ASP A 27 9.79 -2.82 -21.80
CA ASP A 27 9.55 -3.17 -23.18
C ASP A 27 10.91 -3.46 -23.81
N VAL A 28 11.18 -4.73 -24.07
CA VAL A 28 12.44 -5.20 -24.66
C VAL A 28 12.70 -4.54 -26.02
N ARG A 29 11.65 -4.02 -26.67
CA ARG A 29 11.79 -3.23 -27.90
C ARG A 29 12.34 -1.82 -27.65
N ASN A 30 12.14 -1.27 -26.46
CA ASN A 30 12.66 0.04 -26.03
C ASN A 30 13.93 -0.06 -25.18
N GLN A 31 14.48 -1.25 -24.97
CA GLN A 31 15.77 -1.39 -24.31
C GLN A 31 16.89 -1.02 -25.29
N HIS A 32 17.24 0.26 -25.30
CA HIS A 32 18.34 0.78 -26.10
C HIS A 32 19.63 0.78 -25.28
N VAL A 33 20.57 -0.09 -25.65
CA VAL A 33 21.94 -0.08 -25.10
C VAL A 33 22.78 0.79 -26.01
N TRP A 34 23.24 1.95 -25.50
CA TRP A 34 24.23 2.77 -26.20
C TRP A 34 25.63 2.30 -25.83
N SER A 35 26.43 1.93 -26.84
CA SER A 35 27.85 1.60 -26.67
C SER A 35 28.64 1.92 -27.94
N ASP A 36 29.92 2.25 -27.78
CA ASP A 36 30.81 2.62 -28.89
C ASP A 36 31.12 1.44 -29.83
N SER A 37 30.90 0.20 -29.39
CA SER A 37 30.97 -1.02 -30.21
C SER A 37 29.79 -1.95 -29.92
N ASN A 38 29.30 -2.71 -30.90
CA ASN A 38 28.17 -3.63 -30.76
C ASN A 38 28.35 -4.58 -29.54
N PRO A 39 27.52 -4.48 -28.49
CA PRO A 39 27.78 -5.15 -27.22
C PRO A 39 27.38 -6.63 -27.21
N HIS A 40 26.83 -7.18 -28.31
CA HIS A 40 26.33 -8.57 -28.38
C HIS A 40 25.45 -8.94 -27.16
N CYS A 41 24.63 -8.00 -26.70
CA CYS A 41 23.84 -8.17 -25.48
C CYS A 41 22.73 -9.20 -25.73
N THR A 42 22.96 -10.44 -25.27
CA THR A 42 21.91 -11.46 -25.17
C THR A 42 21.13 -11.20 -23.89
N ILE A 43 19.91 -10.66 -24.01
CA ILE A 43 19.03 -10.42 -22.87
C ILE A 43 18.55 -11.80 -22.37
N LEU A 44 19.14 -12.27 -21.26
CA LEU A 44 18.71 -13.50 -20.60
C LEU A 44 17.34 -13.28 -19.97
N TYR A 45 16.28 -13.75 -20.61
CA TYR A 45 14.96 -13.81 -20.00
C TYR A 45 15.01 -14.78 -18.82
N HIS A 46 14.86 -14.26 -17.60
CA HIS A 46 14.59 -15.12 -16.45
C HIS A 46 13.19 -15.71 -16.60
N GLN A 47 13.10 -17.03 -16.74
CA GLN A 47 11.82 -17.76 -16.87
C GLN A 47 10.93 -17.62 -15.62
N GLN A 48 11.51 -17.21 -14.49
CA GLN A 48 10.83 -17.10 -13.21
C GLN A 48 10.61 -15.63 -12.85
N LYS A 49 9.50 -15.05 -13.34
CA LYS A 49 9.05 -13.71 -12.95
C LYS A 49 8.50 -13.76 -11.52
N PHE A 50 9.07 -12.97 -10.62
CA PHE A 50 8.52 -12.77 -9.28
C PHE A 50 7.73 -11.46 -9.21
N PHE A 51 6.53 -11.55 -8.62
CA PHE A 51 5.65 -10.42 -8.35
C PHE A 51 5.28 -10.39 -6.86
N VAL A 52 5.17 -9.20 -6.30
CA VAL A 52 4.62 -8.93 -4.97
C VAL A 52 3.32 -8.16 -5.15
N ASN A 53 2.23 -8.69 -4.63
CA ASN A 53 1.00 -7.92 -4.48
C ASN A 53 1.03 -7.22 -3.12
N VAL A 54 0.81 -5.92 -3.11
CA VAL A 54 0.75 -5.10 -1.92
C VAL A 54 -0.64 -4.48 -1.84
N TRP A 55 -1.21 -4.50 -0.65
CA TRP A 55 -2.46 -3.85 -0.33
C TRP A 55 -2.19 -2.65 0.58
N SER A 56 -2.92 -1.55 0.38
CA SER A 56 -2.94 -0.43 1.33
C SER A 56 -4.31 0.23 1.33
N GLY A 57 -4.64 0.96 2.39
CA GLY A 57 -5.91 1.67 2.50
C GLY A 57 -5.77 3.02 3.16
N ILE A 58 -6.75 3.88 2.97
CA ILE A 58 -6.82 5.24 3.53
C ILE A 58 -8.25 5.50 4.00
N SER A 59 -8.41 6.02 5.21
CA SER A 59 -9.70 6.45 5.76
C SER A 59 -9.54 7.82 6.40
N GLY A 60 -10.22 8.84 5.85
CA GLY A 60 -9.93 10.23 6.20
C GLY A 60 -8.46 10.55 5.97
N ASP A 61 -7.77 11.06 6.99
CA ASP A 61 -6.34 11.38 6.95
C ASP A 61 -5.43 10.23 7.43
N ASN A 62 -6.01 9.06 7.72
CA ASN A 62 -5.27 7.93 8.27
C ASN A 62 -4.90 6.92 7.18
N LEU A 63 -3.58 6.73 6.99
CA LEU A 63 -3.05 5.70 6.10
C LEU A 63 -2.90 4.37 6.83
N VAL A 64 -3.49 3.32 6.27
CA VAL A 64 -3.24 1.93 6.67
C VAL A 64 -1.96 1.46 6.00
N THR A 65 -0.98 1.13 6.83
CA THR A 65 0.35 0.69 6.39
C THR A 65 0.25 -0.40 5.32
N PRO A 66 1.06 -0.34 4.24
CA PRO A 66 1.06 -1.37 3.22
C PRO A 66 1.28 -2.77 3.79
N CYS A 67 0.49 -3.73 3.31
CA CYS A 67 0.56 -5.14 3.67
C CYS A 67 0.89 -5.97 2.44
N ILE A 68 1.87 -6.86 2.55
CA ILE A 68 2.20 -7.80 1.48
C ILE A 68 1.16 -8.92 1.48
N LEU A 69 0.48 -9.08 0.35
CA LEU A 69 -0.48 -10.15 0.14
C LEU A 69 0.21 -11.46 -0.27
N PRO A 70 -0.46 -12.62 -0.07
CA PRO A 70 0.04 -13.89 -0.57
C PRO A 70 0.32 -13.85 -2.08
N TYR A 71 1.36 -14.58 -2.50
CA TYR A 71 1.76 -14.65 -3.92
C TYR A 71 0.61 -15.08 -4.85
N ARG A 72 -0.22 -16.03 -4.40
CA ARG A 72 -1.44 -16.45 -5.11
C ARG A 72 -2.67 -15.81 -4.46
N LEU A 73 -3.13 -14.72 -5.04
CA LEU A 73 -4.37 -14.07 -4.62
C LEU A 73 -5.57 -14.73 -5.31
N THR A 74 -6.18 -15.68 -4.60
CA THR A 74 -7.49 -16.26 -4.94
C THR A 74 -8.59 -15.57 -4.14
N SER A 75 -9.85 -15.76 -4.53
CA SER A 75 -11.00 -15.28 -3.74
C SER A 75 -10.96 -15.78 -2.29
N GLY A 76 -10.56 -17.04 -2.08
CA GLY A 76 -10.44 -17.64 -0.75
C GLY A 76 -9.36 -16.98 0.10
N THR A 77 -8.15 -16.79 -0.45
CA THR A 77 -7.05 -16.14 0.28
C THR A 77 -7.33 -14.67 0.55
N TYR A 78 -8.00 -13.98 -0.39
CA TYR A 78 -8.40 -12.59 -0.19
C TYR A 78 -9.46 -12.45 0.89
N ARG A 79 -10.46 -13.35 0.93
CA ARG A 79 -11.44 -13.39 2.02
C ARG A 79 -10.78 -13.60 3.38
N ILE A 80 -9.84 -14.54 3.49
CA ILE A 80 -9.09 -14.78 4.72
C ILE A 80 -8.35 -13.51 5.15
N PHE A 81 -7.71 -12.80 4.22
CA PHE A 81 -7.08 -11.51 4.50
C PHE A 81 -8.09 -10.49 5.04
N LEU A 82 -9.24 -10.33 4.39
CA LEU A 82 -10.29 -9.39 4.82
C LEU A 82 -10.87 -9.72 6.21
N GLU A 83 -11.04 -11.00 6.53
CA GLU A 83 -11.69 -11.44 7.78
C GLU A 83 -10.70 -11.52 8.95
N GLN A 84 -9.45 -11.91 8.70
CA GLN A 84 -8.50 -12.27 9.77
C GLN A 84 -7.35 -11.28 9.93
N VAL A 85 -6.94 -10.58 8.87
CA VAL A 85 -5.75 -9.71 8.87
C VAL A 85 -6.13 -8.24 8.84
N LEU A 86 -7.10 -7.86 8.01
CA LEU A 86 -7.52 -6.47 7.91
C LEU A 86 -7.99 -5.85 9.24
N PRO A 87 -8.77 -6.52 10.11
CA PRO A 87 -9.21 -5.92 11.36
C PRO A 87 -8.05 -5.51 12.27
N SER A 88 -7.00 -6.32 12.34
CA SER A 88 -5.81 -6.01 13.15
C SER A 88 -4.98 -4.88 12.54
N LEU A 89 -4.89 -4.80 11.21
CA LEU A 89 -4.28 -3.66 10.52
C LEU A 89 -5.01 -2.35 10.84
N LEU A 90 -6.35 -2.35 10.81
CA LEU A 90 -7.16 -1.17 11.14
C LEU A 90 -7.04 -0.78 12.62
N GLN A 91 -6.99 -1.76 13.53
CA GLN A 91 -6.77 -1.49 14.95
C GLN A 91 -5.43 -0.77 15.18
N SER A 92 -4.35 -1.18 14.50
CA SER A 92 -3.04 -0.54 14.63
C SER A 92 -3.04 0.94 14.20
N VAL A 93 -3.86 1.30 13.21
CA VAL A 93 -4.01 2.69 12.74
C VAL A 93 -4.77 3.52 13.77
N LEU A 94 -5.82 2.96 14.36
CA LEU A 94 -6.59 3.61 15.42
C LEU A 94 -5.73 3.87 16.67
N GLU A 95 -4.93 2.89 17.09
CA GLU A 95 -3.99 3.03 18.22
C GLU A 95 -2.91 4.08 17.94
N ARG A 96 -2.38 4.15 16.71
CA ARG A 96 -1.43 5.19 16.29
C ARG A 96 -2.07 6.57 16.22
N SER A 97 -3.32 6.68 15.77
CA SER A 97 -4.05 7.96 15.74
C SER A 97 -4.32 8.50 17.15
N ALA A 98 -4.63 7.60 18.11
CA ALA A 98 -4.78 7.95 19.52
C ALA A 98 -3.43 8.33 20.17
N GLY A 99 -2.34 7.67 19.77
CA GLY A 99 -0.98 8.02 20.18
C GLY A 99 -0.48 9.35 19.59
N PHE A 100 -0.86 9.67 18.34
CA PHE A 100 -0.51 10.95 17.70
C PHE A 100 -1.26 12.13 18.35
N ALA A 101 -2.52 11.92 18.75
CA ALA A 101 -3.29 12.91 19.53
C ALA A 101 -2.66 13.22 20.90
N ARG A 102 -1.88 12.29 21.49
CA ARG A 102 -1.16 12.48 22.75
C ARG A 102 0.06 13.40 22.63
N TRP A 103 0.66 13.55 21.44
CA TRP A 103 1.84 14.39 21.19
C TRP A 103 1.56 15.67 20.38
N SER A 104 0.28 16.06 20.26
CA SER A 104 -0.09 17.36 19.69
C SER A 104 0.39 18.52 20.58
N PRO A 105 0.90 19.64 20.02
CA PRO A 105 1.37 20.80 20.81
C PRO A 105 0.32 21.44 21.72
N LEU A 106 -0.96 21.08 21.56
CA LEU A 106 -2.08 21.63 22.32
C LEU A 106 -2.34 20.94 23.67
N THR A 107 -1.65 19.84 24.00
CA THR A 107 -1.84 19.10 25.27
C THR A 107 -0.75 19.35 26.31
N PHE A 108 0.31 20.10 25.97
CA PHE A 108 1.48 20.29 26.85
C PHE A 108 1.43 21.55 27.74
N SER A 109 0.29 22.24 27.81
CA SER A 109 0.17 23.53 28.52
C SER A 109 -0.12 23.44 30.03
N HIS A 110 -0.21 22.25 30.63
CA HIS A 110 -0.65 22.11 32.03
C HIS A 110 0.29 21.34 32.97
N LEU A 111 1.55 21.08 32.57
CA LEU A 111 2.56 20.50 33.46
C LEU A 111 3.82 21.37 33.45
N GLY A 112 3.77 22.44 34.23
CA GLY A 112 4.90 23.33 34.44
C GLY A 112 4.49 24.52 35.29
N SER A 113 4.42 24.33 36.60
CA SER A 113 4.57 25.38 37.60
C SER A 113 5.53 24.93 38.68
#